data_AF-H8Z4N9-F1
#
_entry.id   AF-H8Z4N9-F1
#
_cell.length_a   1.000
_cell.length_b   1.000
_cell.length_c   1.000
_cell.angle_alpha   90.00
_cell.angle_beta   90.00
_cell.angle_gamma   90.00
#
_symmetry.space_group_name_H-M   'P 1'
#
loop_
_entity.id
_entity.type
_entity.pdbx_description
1 polymer ?
#
loop_
_entity_poly.entity_id
_entity_poly.type
_entity_poly.pdbx_seq_one_letter_code
_entity_poly.pdbx_strand_id
1 'polypeptide(L)'
;MAYTLEDFVRETDEMVLENALKRDPEAILRRFDPEQRLKGLDPEARLKGLDPEARLKGLGPDEVLGRFDPDLIEAWLNKQRRDH
;
A
#
# COMPACT_ATOMS: atom_id res chain seq x y z
N MET A 1 27.37 -26.76 -17.90
CA MET A 1 25.99 -27.23 -18.13
C MET A 1 25.61 -26.82 -19.54
N ALA A 2 24.97 -27.69 -20.32
CA ALA A 2 24.51 -27.31 -21.66
C ALA A 2 23.28 -26.41 -21.52
N TYR A 3 23.23 -25.33 -22.27
CA TYR A 3 22.07 -24.46 -22.36
C TYR A 3 20.87 -25.28 -22.85
N THR A 4 19.81 -25.32 -22.05
CA THR A 4 18.62 -26.11 -22.36
C THR A 4 17.53 -25.22 -22.99
N LEU A 5 16.54 -25.86 -23.61
CA LEU A 5 15.36 -25.13 -24.10
C LEU A 5 14.62 -24.42 -22.95
N GLU A 6 14.65 -24.99 -21.74
CA GLU A 6 14.06 -24.37 -20.55
C GLU A 6 14.78 -23.08 -20.16
N ASP A 7 16.11 -23.05 -20.25
CA ASP A 7 16.90 -21.86 -19.98
C ASP A 7 16.56 -20.75 -20.99
N PHE A 8 16.41 -21.10 -22.27
CA PHE A 8 15.98 -20.17 -23.32
C PHE A 8 14.59 -19.59 -23.05
N VAL A 9 13.61 -20.44 -22.75
CA VAL A 9 12.25 -19.98 -22.48
C VAL A 9 12.22 -19.04 -21.29
N ARG A 10 12.89 -19.39 -20.18
CA ARG A 10 12.99 -18.53 -19.00
C ARG A 10 13.60 -17.17 -19.32
N GLU A 11 14.72 -17.14 -20.03
CA GLU A 11 15.39 -15.89 -20.42
C GLU A 11 14.51 -15.02 -21.32
N THR A 12 13.78 -15.64 -22.26
CA THR A 12 12.85 -14.90 -23.12
C THR A 12 11.68 -14.33 -22.35
N ASP A 13 11.10 -15.09 -21.41
CA ASP A 13 10.00 -14.62 -20.57
C ASP A 13 10.45 -13.46 -19.68
N GLU A 14 11.62 -13.57 -19.05
CA GLU A 14 12.22 -12.49 -18.26
C GLU A 14 12.43 -11.22 -19.10
N MET A 15 12.99 -11.36 -20.30
CA MET A 15 13.19 -10.23 -21.21
C MET A 15 11.86 -9.60 -21.64
N VAL A 16 10.84 -10.40 -21.94
CA VAL A 16 9.51 -9.90 -22.34
C VAL A 16 8.85 -9.16 -21.18
N LEU A 17 8.90 -9.71 -19.97
CA LEU A 17 8.36 -9.09 -18.76
C LEU A 17 9.08 -7.78 -18.42
N GLU A 18 10.40 -7.75 -18.49
CA GLU A 18 11.18 -6.54 -18.22
C GLU A 18 10.84 -5.43 -19.21
N ASN A 19 10.72 -5.77 -20.51
CA ASN A 19 10.33 -4.81 -21.54
C ASN A 19 8.89 -4.31 -21.34
N ALA A 20 7.96 -5.17 -20.95
CA ALA A 20 6.59 -4.78 -20.65
C ALA A 20 6.54 -3.82 -19.45
N LEU A 21 7.27 -4.12 -18.37
CA LEU A 21 7.38 -3.28 -17.18
C LEU A 21 8.01 -1.92 -17.46
N LYS A 22 9.04 -1.85 -18.31
CA LYS A 22 9.68 -0.59 -18.70
C LYS A 22 8.75 0.31 -19.54
N ARG A 23 7.90 -0.30 -20.37
CA ARG A 23 7.08 0.44 -21.33
C ARG A 23 5.77 0.94 -20.72
N ASP A 24 5.05 0.07 -20.01
CA ASP A 24 3.77 0.41 -19.39
C ASP A 24 3.48 -0.52 -18.20
N PRO A 25 4.00 -0.19 -17.01
CA PRO A 25 3.73 -0.98 -15.81
C PRO A 25 2.26 -0.91 -15.39
N GLU A 26 1.55 0.17 -15.72
CA GLU A 26 0.13 0.31 -15.37
C GLU A 26 -0.76 -0.64 -16.16
N ALA A 27 -0.46 -0.87 -17.43
CA ALA A 27 -1.20 -1.84 -18.24
C ALA A 27 -1.12 -3.27 -17.67
N ILE A 28 0.01 -3.63 -17.06
CA ILE A 28 0.17 -4.90 -16.36
C ILE A 28 -0.71 -4.91 -15.11
N LEU A 29 -0.63 -3.86 -14.27
CA LEU A 29 -1.43 -3.77 -13.05
C LEU A 29 -2.94 -3.81 -13.34
N ARG A 30 -3.41 -3.22 -14.45
CA ARG A 30 -4.82 -3.27 -14.88
C ARG A 30 -5.37 -4.67 -15.10
N ARG A 31 -4.51 -5.69 -15.29
CA ARG A 31 -4.92 -7.10 -15.40
C ARG A 31 -5.25 -7.75 -14.06
N PHE A 32 -4.86 -7.12 -12.96
CA PHE A 32 -5.10 -7.61 -11.61
C PHE A 32 -6.17 -6.77 -10.92
N ASP A 33 -7.02 -7.41 -10.14
CA ASP A 33 -7.93 -6.72 -9.25
C ASP A 33 -7.16 -6.03 -8.11
N PRO A 34 -7.68 -4.95 -7.51
CA PRO A 34 -6.98 -4.20 -6.45
C PRO A 34 -6.47 -5.08 -5.31
N GLU A 35 -7.24 -6.08 -4.87
CA GLU A 35 -6.86 -7.01 -3.81
C GLU A 35 -5.66 -7.88 -4.20
N GLN A 36 -5.59 -8.29 -5.47
CA GLN A 36 -4.48 -9.08 -6.00
C GLN A 36 -3.19 -8.26 -6.08
N ARG A 37 -3.30 -6.96 -6.42
CA ARG A 37 -2.14 -6.04 -6.47
C ARG A 37 -1.51 -5.84 -5.09
N LEU A 38 -2.32 -5.85 -4.04
CA LEU A 38 -1.87 -5.64 -2.66
C LEU A 38 -1.51 -6.95 -1.94
N LYS A 39 -1.71 -8.11 -2.58
CA LYS A 39 -1.44 -9.42 -1.98
C LYS A 39 0.07 -9.56 -1.72
N GLY A 40 0.42 -9.99 -0.52
CA GLY A 40 1.82 -10.14 -0.09
C GLY A 40 2.46 -8.86 0.46
N LEU A 41 1.83 -7.69 0.29
CA LEU A 41 2.24 -6.47 0.99
C LEU A 41 1.71 -6.47 2.42
N ASP A 42 2.56 -6.13 3.38
CA ASP A 42 2.17 -5.84 4.75
C ASP A 42 1.36 -4.52 4.82
N PRO A 43 0.59 -4.29 5.89
CA PRO A 43 -0.24 -3.10 6.02
C PRO A 43 0.52 -1.77 5.92
N GLU A 44 1.77 -1.70 6.39
CA GLU A 44 2.56 -0.48 6.36
C GLU A 44 3.02 -0.16 4.93
N ALA A 45 3.47 -1.18 4.19
CA ALA A 45 3.81 -1.04 2.78
C ALA A 45 2.61 -0.60 1.92
N ARG A 46 1.39 -1.05 2.25
CA ARG A 46 0.17 -0.63 1.54
C ARG A 46 -0.19 0.84 1.76
N LEU A 47 0.10 1.38 2.95
CA LEU A 47 -0.20 2.76 3.30
C LEU A 47 0.95 3.73 2.96
N LYS A 48 2.08 3.21 2.49
CA LYS A 48 3.26 4.00 2.14
C LYS A 48 2.92 4.97 1.00
N GLY A 49 3.25 6.24 1.18
CA GLY A 49 2.96 7.30 0.20
C GLY A 49 1.57 7.94 0.33
N LEU A 50 0.67 7.37 1.15
CA LEU A 50 -0.57 8.04 1.53
C LEU A 50 -0.30 9.03 2.67
N ASP A 51 -0.90 10.22 2.56
CA ASP A 51 -0.96 11.20 3.64
C ASP A 51 -1.87 10.71 4.79
N PRO A 52 -1.71 11.27 6.01
CA PRO A 52 -2.50 10.81 7.16
C PRO A 52 -4.02 10.91 6.98
N GLU A 53 -4.53 11.90 6.25
CA GLU A 53 -5.98 12.06 6.03
C GLU A 53 -6.50 10.95 5.10
N ALA A 54 -5.78 10.67 4.02
CA ALA A 54 -6.11 9.58 3.10
C ALA A 54 -6.11 8.21 3.79
N ARG A 55 -5.24 7.99 4.78
CA ARG A 55 -5.20 6.74 5.56
C ARG A 55 -6.40 6.56 6.48
N LEU A 56 -6.98 7.66 6.97
CA LEU A 56 -8.14 7.65 7.85
C LEU A 56 -9.47 7.72 7.09
N LYS A 57 -9.42 7.93 5.77
CA LYS A 57 -10.61 8.05 4.93
C LYS A 57 -11.45 6.76 4.99
N GLY A 58 -12.70 6.91 5.42
CA GLY A 58 -13.65 5.80 5.56
C GLY A 58 -13.72 5.18 6.96
N LEU A 59 -12.87 5.61 7.90
CA LEU A 59 -13.01 5.30 9.32
C LEU A 59 -13.92 6.32 10.01
N GLY A 60 -14.77 5.85 10.92
CA GLY A 60 -15.57 6.70 11.78
C GLY A 60 -14.74 7.38 12.87
N PRO A 61 -15.13 8.56 13.38
CA PRO A 61 -14.43 9.22 14.47
C PRO A 61 -14.25 8.33 15.72
N ASP A 62 -15.28 7.56 16.07
CA ASP A 62 -15.24 6.65 17.23
C ASP A 62 -14.26 5.48 17.04
N GLU A 63 -14.12 4.97 15.82
CA GLU A 63 -13.18 3.89 15.50
C GLU A 63 -11.71 4.33 15.60
N VAL A 64 -11.47 5.62 15.33
CA VAL A 64 -10.15 6.24 15.44
C VAL A 64 -9.88 6.60 16.90
N LEU A 65 -10.78 7.34 17.55
CA LEU A 65 -10.62 7.81 18.92
C LEU A 65 -10.60 6.65 19.93
N GLY A 66 -11.38 5.59 19.70
CA GLY A 66 -11.41 4.42 20.57
C GLY A 66 -10.11 3.62 20.62
N ARG A 67 -9.12 3.95 19.78
CA ARG A 67 -7.76 3.37 19.83
C ARG A 67 -6.80 4.16 20.71
N PHE A 68 -7.19 5.36 21.14
CA PHE A 68 -6.38 6.21 22.00
C PHE A 68 -6.85 6.12 23.45
N ASP A 69 -5.94 6.42 24.37
CA ASP A 69 -6.24 6.48 25.79
C ASP A 69 -7.22 7.65 26.08
N PRO A 70 -8.34 7.42 26.81
CA PRO A 70 -9.28 8.48 27.16
C PRO A 70 -8.64 9.67 27.87
N ASP A 71 -7.67 9.44 28.77
CA ASP A 71 -7.02 10.50 29.54
C ASP A 71 -6.19 11.41 28.61
N LEU A 72 -5.57 10.82 27.56
CA LEU A 72 -4.83 11.57 26.55
C LEU A 72 -5.75 12.48 25.73
N ILE A 73 -6.93 11.98 25.36
CA ILE A 73 -7.93 12.74 24.61
C ILE A 73 -8.44 13.91 25.46
N GLU A 74 -8.78 13.66 26.73
CA GLU A 74 -9.24 14.71 27.64
C GLU A 74 -8.17 15.77 27.89
N ALA A 75 -6.91 15.37 28.08
CA ALA A 75 -5.79 16.30 28.22
C ALA A 75 -5.62 17.18 26.97
N TRP A 76 -5.75 16.60 25.78
CA TRP A 76 -5.70 17.35 24.52
C TRP A 76 -6.87 18.33 24.38
N LEU A 77 -8.10 17.90 24.69
CA LEU A 77 -9.29 18.77 24.68
C LEU A 77 -9.15 19.93 25.67
N ASN A 78 -8.63 19.67 26.87
CA ASN A 78 -8.39 20.71 27.88
C ASN A 78 -7.32 21.71 27.44
N LYS A 79 -6.30 21.27 26.71
CA LYS A 79 -5.31 22.16 26.08
C LYS A 79 -5.97 23.06 25.03
N GLN A 80 -6.74 22.48 24.11
CA GLN A 80 -7.44 23.24 23.06
C GLN A 80 -8.41 24.28 23.64
N ARG A 81 -9.12 23.97 24.73
CA ARG A 81 -10.01 24.93 25.42
C ARG A 81 -9.27 26.08 26.13
N ARG A 82 -7.98 25.93 26.44
CA ARG A 82 -7.16 26.98 27.07
C ARG A 82 -6.48 27.90 26.07
N ASP A 83 -6.24 27.39 24.86
CA ASP A 83 -5.58 28.12 23.78
C ASP A 83 -6.56 28.97 22.93
N HIS A 84 -7.86 28.96 23.30
CA HIS A 84 -8.97 29.59 22.57
C HIS A 84 -9.73 30.59 23.44
#